data_AF-A0A509E8M1-F1
#
_entry.id   AF-A0A509E8M1-F1
#
_cell.length_a   1.000
_cell.length_b   1.000
_cell.length_c   1.000
_cell.angle_alpha   90.00
_cell.angle_beta   90.00
_cell.angle_gamma   90.00
#
_symmetry.space_group_name_H-M   'P 1'
#
loop_
_entity.id
_entity.type
_entity.pdbx_description
1 polymer ?
#
loop_
_entity_poly.entity_id
_entity_poly.type
_entity_poly.pdbx_seq_one_letter_code
_entity_poly.pdbx_strand_id
1 'polypeptide(L)'
;MAVVALHETRTETDGVEERRRQAIAHARQLRALAWVALRDGMPHGALRAATARTAARRILQHERRAALLNRVVADAMNAFVQEQAALAG
;
A
#
# COMPACT_ATOMS: atom_id res chain seq x y z
N MET A 1 -0.99 -30.69 -5.25
CA MET A 1 -0.04 -29.57 -5.44
C MET A 1 -0.70 -28.32 -6.03
N ALA A 2 -1.53 -28.40 -7.08
CA ALA A 2 -2.18 -27.22 -7.67
C ALA A 2 -3.15 -26.44 -6.73
N VAL A 3 -3.86 -27.12 -5.83
CA VAL A 3 -4.84 -26.50 -4.91
C VAL A 3 -4.16 -25.67 -3.80
N VAL A 4 -2.95 -26.07 -3.37
CA VAL A 4 -2.18 -25.36 -2.33
C VAL A 4 -1.60 -24.06 -2.91
N ALA A 5 -1.07 -24.10 -4.13
CA ALA A 5 -0.54 -22.91 -4.83
C ALA A 5 -1.62 -21.86 -5.14
N LEU A 6 -2.85 -22.29 -5.45
CA LEU A 6 -4.01 -21.40 -5.62
C LEU A 6 -4.46 -20.74 -4.30
N HIS A 7 -4.22 -21.39 -3.16
CA HIS A 7 -4.59 -20.86 -1.84
C HIS A 7 -3.56 -19.84 -1.34
N GLU A 8 -2.25 -20.11 -1.51
CA GLU A 8 -1.17 -19.17 -1.17
C GLU A 8 -1.20 -17.88 -1.99
N THR A 9 -1.42 -17.99 -3.30
CA THR A 9 -1.52 -16.80 -4.18
C THR A 9 -2.74 -15.94 -3.83
N ARG A 10 -3.84 -16.57 -3.43
CA ARG A 10 -5.06 -15.87 -3.00
C ARG A 10 -4.87 -15.14 -1.68
N THR A 11 -4.20 -15.74 -0.69
CA THR A 11 -3.94 -15.08 0.59
C THR A 11 -2.97 -13.90 0.45
N GLU A 12 -2.00 -13.99 -0.45
CA GLU A 12 -1.11 -12.87 -0.77
C GLU A 12 -1.83 -11.71 -1.47
N THR A 13 -2.69 -12.00 -2.46
CA THR A 13 -3.49 -10.95 -3.14
C THR A 13 -4.48 -10.29 -2.19
N ASP A 14 -5.14 -11.09 -1.34
CA ASP A 14 -6.05 -10.58 -0.31
C ASP A 14 -5.30 -9.69 0.68
N GLY A 15 -4.05 -10.05 1.04
CA GLY A 15 -3.19 -9.23 1.88
C GLY A 15 -2.78 -7.89 1.25
N VAL A 16 -2.51 -7.84 -0.06
CA VAL A 16 -2.18 -6.60 -0.78
C VAL A 16 -3.41 -5.68 -0.87
N GLU A 17 -4.58 -6.23 -1.19
CA GLU A 17 -5.82 -5.45 -1.24
C GLU A 17 -6.19 -4.87 0.12
N GLU A 18 -6.08 -5.67 1.18
CA GLU A 18 -6.42 -5.24 2.53
C GLU A 18 -5.49 -4.12 3.01
N ARG A 19 -4.17 -4.24 2.78
CA ARG A 19 -3.22 -3.15 3.07
C ARG A 19 -3.59 -1.86 2.36
N ARG A 20 -3.98 -1.94 1.09
CA ARG A 20 -4.42 -0.77 0.31
C ARG A 20 -5.70 -0.15 0.88
N ARG A 21 -6.68 -0.98 1.25
CA ARG A 21 -7.94 -0.51 1.88
C ARG A 21 -7.65 0.19 3.21
N GLN A 22 -6.81 -0.41 4.04
CA GLN A 22 -6.42 0.15 5.34
C GLN A 22 -5.66 1.47 5.19
N ALA A 23 -4.72 1.56 4.25
CA ALA A 23 -4.02 2.81 3.96
C ALA A 23 -4.95 3.94 3.48
N ILE A 24 -5.94 3.63 2.64
CA ILE A 24 -6.97 4.58 2.23
C ILE A 24 -7.80 5.03 3.43
N ALA A 25 -8.18 4.10 4.31
CA ALA A 25 -8.93 4.40 5.53
C ALA A 25 -8.14 5.34 6.46
N HIS A 26 -6.86 5.03 6.75
CA HIS A 26 -6.00 5.88 7.55
C HIS A 26 -5.80 7.26 6.94
N ALA A 27 -5.60 7.33 5.62
CA ALA A 27 -5.48 8.61 4.93
C ALA A 27 -6.78 9.43 4.96
N ARG A 28 -7.96 8.80 5.04
CA ARG A 28 -9.25 9.49 5.24
C ARG A 28 -9.39 9.99 6.67
N GLN A 29 -9.08 9.16 7.67
CA GLN A 29 -9.09 9.52 9.08
C GLN A 29 -8.17 10.72 9.36
N LEU A 30 -6.95 10.71 8.84
CA LEU A 30 -5.99 11.81 8.98
C LEU A 30 -6.49 13.11 8.32
N ARG A 31 -7.15 13.02 7.17
CA ARG A 31 -7.76 14.20 6.54
C ARG A 31 -8.92 14.74 7.38
N ALA A 32 -9.72 13.89 7.98
CA ALA A 32 -10.78 14.31 8.92
C ALA A 32 -10.19 14.98 10.17
N LEU A 33 -9.13 14.41 10.76
CA LEU A 33 -8.39 15.03 11.87
C LEU A 33 -7.83 16.39 11.49
N ALA A 34 -7.36 16.57 10.26
CA ALA A 34 -6.90 17.87 9.79
C ALA A 34 -8.02 18.92 9.72
N TRP A 35 -9.25 18.52 9.41
CA TRP A 35 -10.41 19.40 9.44
C TRP A 35 -10.81 19.78 10.87
N VAL A 36 -10.81 18.80 11.78
CA VAL A 36 -11.08 19.02 13.20
C VAL A 36 -10.03 19.96 13.81
N ALA A 37 -8.74 19.74 13.52
CA ALA A 37 -7.64 20.56 14.03
C ALA A 37 -7.72 22.05 13.63
N LEU A 38 -8.43 22.37 12.55
CA LEU A 38 -8.65 23.76 12.14
C LEU A 38 -9.83 24.43 12.86
N ARG A 39 -10.65 23.66 13.60
CA ARG A 39 -11.93 24.11 14.15
C ARG A 39 -12.08 23.89 15.65
N ASP A 40 -11.21 23.07 16.24
CA ASP A 40 -11.30 22.68 17.65
C ASP A 40 -10.79 23.75 18.64
N GLY A 41 -10.23 24.86 18.15
CA GLY A 41 -9.74 25.95 18.99
C GLY A 41 -8.46 25.61 19.77
N MET A 42 -7.87 24.43 19.54
CA MET A 42 -6.68 24.00 20.25
C MET A 42 -5.41 24.66 19.66
N PRO A 43 -4.34 24.82 20.47
CA PRO A 43 -3.10 25.45 20.02
C PRO A 43 -2.54 24.81 18.74
N HIS A 44 -1.93 25.65 17.90
CA HIS A 44 -1.24 25.23 16.68
C HIS A 44 -2.11 24.44 15.69
N GLY A 45 -3.41 24.72 15.61
CA GLY A 45 -4.35 24.01 14.73
C GLY A 45 -3.90 23.90 13.27
N ALA A 46 -3.33 24.97 12.71
CA ALA A 46 -2.79 24.97 11.34
C ALA A 46 -1.63 23.97 11.16
N LEU A 47 -0.67 23.93 12.11
CA LEU A 47 0.46 23.00 12.07
C LEU A 47 -0.01 21.55 12.20
N ARG A 48 -0.92 21.28 13.15
CA ARG A 48 -1.53 19.94 13.33
C ARG A 48 -2.24 19.49 12.06
N ALA A 49 -3.01 20.36 11.43
CA ALA A 49 -3.70 20.06 10.19
C ALA A 49 -2.74 19.81 9.02
N ALA A 50 -1.64 20.56 8.93
CA ALA A 50 -0.60 20.34 7.93
C ALA A 50 0.12 18.99 8.15
N THR A 51 0.44 18.65 9.41
CA THR A 51 1.04 17.36 9.78
C THR A 51 0.14 16.20 9.41
N ALA A 52 -1.14 16.26 9.77
CA ALA A 52 -2.10 15.21 9.45
C ALA A 52 -2.29 15.02 7.93
N ARG A 53 -2.38 16.12 7.15
CA ARG A 53 -2.42 16.05 5.68
C ARG A 53 -1.13 15.46 5.09
N THR A 54 0.02 15.81 5.64
CA THR A 54 1.32 15.28 5.20
C THR A 54 1.44 13.79 5.49
N ALA A 55 1.04 13.36 6.69
CA ALA A 55 0.99 11.94 7.05
C ALA A 55 0.06 11.16 6.10
N ALA A 56 -1.13 11.68 5.79
CA ALA A 56 -2.05 11.06 4.84
C ALA A 56 -1.43 10.89 3.44
N ARG A 57 -0.67 11.89 2.97
CA ARG A 57 0.05 11.81 1.70
C ARG A 57 1.17 10.77 1.74
N ARG A 58 1.96 10.75 2.81
CA ARG A 58 3.07 9.79 2.99
C ARG A 58 2.59 8.34 3.00
N ILE A 59 1.49 8.04 3.70
CA ILE A 59 0.89 6.69 3.70
C ILE A 59 0.52 6.26 2.28
N LEU A 60 -0.18 7.12 1.53
CA LEU A 60 -0.58 6.79 0.16
C LEU A 60 0.61 6.65 -0.79
N GLN A 61 1.65 7.46 -0.62
CA GLN A 61 2.89 7.35 -1.40
C GLN A 61 3.66 6.08 -1.07
N HIS A 62 3.72 5.71 0.21
CA HIS A 62 4.35 4.48 0.66
C HIS A 62 3.70 3.25 0.03
N GLU A 63 2.37 3.14 0.09
CA GLU A 63 1.65 2.02 -0.52
C GLU A 63 1.78 1.97 -2.04
N ARG A 64 1.77 3.13 -2.71
CA ARG A 64 2.00 3.18 -4.17
C ARG A 64 3.39 2.66 -4.52
N ARG A 65 4.41 3.05 -3.74
CA ARG A 65 5.77 2.57 -3.94
C ARG A 65 5.89 1.07 -3.66
N ALA A 66 5.27 0.57 -2.60
CA ALA A 66 5.24 -0.85 -2.28
C ALA A 66 4.58 -1.66 -3.42
N ALA A 67 3.43 -1.20 -3.93
CA ALA A 67 2.75 -1.85 -5.05
C ALA A 67 3.60 -1.88 -6.32
N LEU A 68 4.30 -0.79 -6.64
CA LEU A 68 5.23 -0.75 -7.78
C LEU A 68 6.39 -1.71 -7.60
N LEU A 69 7.01 -1.75 -6.42
CA LEU A 69 8.12 -2.66 -6.13
C LEU A 69 7.68 -4.12 -6.22
N ASN A 70 6.52 -4.47 -5.66
CA ASN A 70 5.98 -5.82 -5.74
C ASN A 70 5.75 -6.25 -7.20
N ARG A 71 5.25 -5.33 -8.04
CA ARG A 71 5.08 -5.60 -9.47
C ARG A 71 6.41 -5.82 -10.18
N VAL A 72 7.41 -4.96 -9.94
CA VAL A 72 8.74 -5.10 -10.53
C VAL A 72 9.38 -6.43 -10.12
N VAL A 73 9.26 -6.83 -8.85
CA VAL A 73 9.78 -8.10 -8.36
C VAL A 73 9.05 -9.28 -9.02
N ALA A 74 7.72 -9.24 -9.11
CA ALA A 74 6.95 -10.29 -9.76
C ALA A 74 7.30 -10.43 -11.25
N ASP A 75 7.44 -9.31 -11.97
CA ASP A 75 7.83 -9.29 -13.39
C ASP A 75 9.25 -9.87 -13.57
N ALA A 76 10.20 -9.50 -12.71
CA ALA A 76 11.57 -10.02 -12.73
C ALA A 76 11.63 -11.53 -12.43
N MET A 77 10.87 -12.00 -11.44
CA MET A 77 10.80 -13.43 -11.12
C MET A 77 10.18 -14.24 -12.27
N ASN A 78 9.12 -13.72 -12.90
CA ASN A 78 8.53 -14.36 -14.07
C ASN A 78 9.52 -14.44 -15.22
N ALA A 79 10.25 -13.36 -15.52
CA ALA A 79 11.28 -13.37 -16.56
C ALA A 79 12.36 -14.42 -16.30
N PHE A 80 12.86 -14.50 -15.05
CA PHE A 80 13.84 -15.50 -14.64
C PHE A 80 13.31 -16.93 -14.80
N VAL A 81 12.06 -17.21 -14.41
CA VAL A 81 11.45 -18.53 -14.57
C VAL A 81 11.32 -18.92 -16.05
N GLN A 82 10.97 -17.99 -16.93
CA GLN A 82 10.88 -18.24 -18.38
C GLN A 82 12.26 -18.55 -18.98
N GLU A 83 13.30 -17.83 -18.56
CA GLU A 83 14.67 -18.08 -19.02
C GLU A 83 15.17 -19.48 -18.59
N GLN A 84 14.91 -19.88 -17.35
CA GLN A 84 15.26 -21.22 -16.87
C GLN A 84 14.48 -22.33 -17.60
N ALA A 85 13.19 -22.11 -17.89
CA ALA A 85 12.38 -23.06 -18.64
C ALA A 85 12.90 -23.23 -20.08
N ALA A 86 13.37 -22.15 -20.71
CA ALA A 86 13.96 -22.18 -22.05
C ALA A 86 15.32 -22.90 -22.10
N LEU A 87 16.06 -22.93 -20.99
CA LEU A 87 17.34 -23.64 -20.88
C LEU A 87 17.18 -25.13 -20.52
N ALA A 88 16.04 -25.52 -19.96
CA ALA A 88 15.74 -26.88 -19.52
C ALA A 88 14.99 -27.73 -20.56
N GLY A 89 14.52 -27.14 -21.66
CA GLY A 89 13.85 -27.82 -22.78
C GLY A 89 14.77 -27.93 -24.00
#